data_AF-A0A838P1X1-F1
#
_entry.id   AF-A0A838P1X1-F1
#
_cell.length_a   1.000
_cell.length_b   1.000
_cell.length_c   1.000
_cell.angle_alpha   90.00
_cell.angle_beta   90.00
_cell.angle_gamma   90.00
#
_symmetry.space_group_name_H-M   'P 1'
#
loop_
_entity.id
_entity.type
_entity.pdbx_description
1 polymer ?
#
loop_
_entity_poly.entity_id
_entity_poly.type
_entity_poly.pdbx_seq_one_letter_code
_entity_poly.pdbx_strand_id
1 'polypeptide(L)'
;SAASQRMQFTALKYQIEQMRRHPTIVGYVITEFTDVHWESNGLLDMCRNPKSYHDVIGQVNSADAIVPTDWERIAFWEGERCEVRLAISHFSSSDLRGCRLEWHLDLWPEVKGTLEGVGPERAQLTNLGTVVFEVPRLTEAVRVRLELRLLSSSGETVTRNHHELYFFPRFESDARPIRLAVPGLPRLAARLAAMGYELSDELSADVVVVERMTDDLRWYVQNGGRVLWLAETPDSQQAHLGSISIAQRHGRSWQGDWASSMSWLRQDKLFRGIPTGGTVDFAFADLTPETVIVGLTPRDYAGNVHSGLFVGWVHHIVALVAERPIDRGRLMICTYRLREHLGNHPVATIMMRDMIERMASVPEAVEAHSSMSAPPVMVP
;
A
#
# COMPACT_ATOMS: atom_id res chain seq x y z
N SER A 1 -5.88 -17.95 -5.71
CA SER A 1 -7.11 -17.14 -5.85
C SER A 1 -6.90 -16.08 -6.92
N ALA A 2 -7.97 -15.48 -7.47
CA ALA A 2 -7.84 -14.43 -8.49
C ALA A 2 -7.08 -13.18 -7.99
N ALA A 3 -7.22 -12.82 -6.71
CA ALA A 3 -6.47 -11.70 -6.12
C ALA A 3 -4.96 -11.94 -6.13
N SER A 4 -4.53 -13.14 -5.73
CA SER A 4 -3.11 -13.53 -5.77
C SER A 4 -2.54 -13.55 -7.19
N GLN A 5 -3.31 -14.05 -8.17
CA GLN A 5 -2.90 -14.03 -9.58
C GLN A 5 -2.79 -12.60 -10.14
N ARG A 6 -3.67 -11.67 -9.73
CA ARG A 6 -3.53 -10.25 -10.10
C ARG A 6 -2.29 -9.59 -9.51
N MET A 7 -1.96 -9.89 -8.24
CA MET A 7 -0.70 -9.42 -7.64
C MET A 7 0.52 -9.99 -8.38
N GLN A 8 0.48 -11.27 -8.74
CA GLN A 8 1.51 -11.90 -9.56
C GLN A 8 1.71 -11.16 -10.88
N PHE A 9 0.62 -10.84 -11.60
CA PHE A 9 0.69 -10.05 -12.82
C PHE A 9 1.28 -8.66 -12.57
N THR A 10 0.85 -7.98 -11.52
CA THR A 10 1.32 -6.63 -11.19
C THR A 10 2.84 -6.62 -10.95
N ALA A 11 3.36 -7.58 -10.19
CA ALA A 11 4.80 -7.76 -9.97
C ALA A 11 5.54 -8.12 -11.26
N LEU A 12 5.01 -9.06 -12.05
CA LEU A 12 5.62 -9.49 -13.31
C LEU A 12 5.65 -8.36 -14.34
N LYS A 13 4.57 -7.58 -14.44
CA LYS A 13 4.46 -6.38 -15.29
C LYS A 13 5.55 -5.38 -14.93
N TYR A 14 5.67 -5.04 -13.65
CA TYR A 14 6.74 -4.17 -13.17
C TYR A 14 8.12 -4.70 -13.55
N GLN A 15 8.43 -5.96 -13.27
CA GLN A 15 9.73 -6.57 -13.58
C GLN A 15 10.06 -6.51 -15.08
N ILE A 16 9.12 -6.91 -15.94
CA ILE A 16 9.30 -6.89 -17.39
C ILE A 16 9.50 -5.46 -17.90
N GLU A 17 8.71 -4.51 -17.40
CA GLU A 17 8.85 -3.10 -17.75
C GLU A 17 10.20 -2.53 -17.31
N GLN A 18 10.65 -2.85 -16.09
CA GLN A 18 11.98 -2.45 -15.62
C GLN A 18 13.08 -3.04 -16.51
N MET A 19 13.03 -4.34 -16.82
CA MET A 19 14.03 -4.96 -17.70
C MET A 19 14.07 -4.31 -19.08
N ARG A 20 12.90 -4.03 -19.66
CA ARG A 20 12.78 -3.39 -20.98
C ARG A 20 13.30 -1.97 -21.05
N ARG A 21 13.49 -1.29 -19.90
CA ARG A 21 14.13 0.04 -19.84
C ARG A 21 15.63 -0.03 -20.12
N HIS A 22 16.24 -1.20 -20.01
CA HIS A 22 17.68 -1.37 -20.14
C HIS A 22 18.03 -2.03 -21.48
N PRO A 23 18.55 -1.28 -22.48
CA PRO A 23 18.91 -1.86 -23.78
C PRO A 23 20.03 -2.91 -23.68
N THR A 24 20.76 -2.96 -22.56
CA THR A 24 21.76 -3.98 -22.26
C THR A 24 21.15 -5.33 -21.85
N ILE A 25 19.85 -5.39 -21.52
CA ILE A 25 19.14 -6.63 -21.24
C ILE A 25 18.49 -7.12 -22.55
N VAL A 26 19.12 -8.12 -23.18
CA VAL A 26 18.72 -8.62 -24.50
C VAL A 26 17.73 -9.80 -24.45
N GLY A 27 17.28 -10.17 -23.26
CA GLY A 27 16.30 -11.23 -23.04
C GLY A 27 16.12 -11.57 -21.56
N TYR A 28 15.03 -12.25 -21.25
CA TYR A 28 14.73 -12.79 -19.93
C TYR A 28 13.95 -14.09 -20.06
N VAL A 29 13.99 -14.92 -19.02
CA VAL A 29 13.20 -16.14 -18.91
C VAL A 29 12.20 -15.95 -17.78
N ILE A 30 10.91 -16.13 -18.08
CA ILE A 30 9.87 -16.14 -17.04
C ILE A 30 9.88 -17.52 -16.40
N THR A 31 10.33 -17.59 -15.16
CA THR A 31 10.12 -18.76 -14.30
C THR A 31 8.75 -18.60 -13.65
N GLU A 32 7.73 -19.38 -14.01
CA GLU A 32 7.72 -20.53 -14.91
C GLU A 32 6.53 -20.55 -15.89
N PHE A 33 6.44 -21.56 -16.76
CA PHE A 33 5.35 -21.66 -17.72
C PHE A 33 4.05 -22.16 -17.08
N THR A 34 4.13 -23.16 -16.20
CA THR A 34 2.99 -23.78 -15.50
C THR A 34 3.35 -23.92 -14.03
N ASP A 35 2.43 -23.63 -13.13
CA ASP A 35 2.67 -23.84 -11.69
C ASP A 35 3.11 -25.29 -11.39
N VAL A 36 4.01 -25.45 -10.43
CA VAL A 36 4.35 -26.72 -9.78
C VAL A 36 3.93 -26.74 -8.31
N HIS A 37 4.05 -27.90 -7.65
CA HIS A 37 3.55 -28.10 -6.28
C HIS A 37 4.02 -27.05 -5.26
N TRP A 38 5.28 -26.61 -5.33
CA TRP A 38 5.89 -25.67 -4.39
C TRP A 38 6.11 -24.26 -4.96
N GLU A 39 5.72 -24.01 -6.22
CA GLU A 39 5.90 -22.74 -6.94
C GLU A 39 4.62 -22.43 -7.74
N SER A 40 3.83 -21.47 -7.28
CA SER A 40 2.58 -21.04 -7.97
C SER A 40 2.74 -19.72 -8.74
N ASN A 41 3.91 -19.51 -9.31
CA ASN A 41 4.32 -18.32 -10.08
C ASN A 41 4.33 -18.56 -11.60
N GLY A 42 3.75 -19.66 -12.08
CA GLY A 42 3.62 -19.97 -13.50
C GLY A 42 2.71 -19.01 -14.27
N LEU A 43 2.80 -18.96 -15.60
CA LEU A 43 1.84 -18.26 -16.45
C LEU A 43 0.49 -18.99 -16.56
N LEU A 44 0.53 -20.32 -16.44
CA LEU A 44 -0.62 -21.21 -16.35
C LEU A 44 -0.68 -21.84 -14.96
N ASP A 45 -1.85 -22.32 -14.55
CA ASP A 45 -1.98 -23.10 -13.33
C ASP A 45 -1.39 -24.52 -13.46
N MET A 46 -1.41 -25.30 -12.38
CA MET A 46 -0.85 -26.67 -12.36
C MET A 46 -1.52 -27.62 -13.37
N CYS A 47 -2.77 -27.34 -13.73
CA CYS A 47 -3.54 -28.09 -14.71
C CYS A 47 -3.40 -27.51 -16.13
N ARG A 48 -2.51 -26.54 -16.32
CA ARG A 48 -2.27 -25.81 -17.57
C ARG A 48 -3.43 -24.92 -18.02
N ASN A 49 -4.33 -24.54 -17.10
CA ASN A 49 -5.37 -23.57 -17.44
C ASN A 49 -4.78 -22.14 -17.41
N PRO A 50 -5.34 -21.23 -18.22
CA PRO A 50 -5.03 -19.81 -18.15
C PRO A 50 -5.27 -19.23 -16.75
N LYS A 51 -4.30 -18.46 -16.23
CA LYS A 51 -4.50 -17.62 -15.04
C LYS A 51 -5.34 -16.39 -15.37
N SER A 52 -5.81 -15.69 -14.33
CA SER A 52 -6.73 -14.55 -14.43
C SER A 52 -6.22 -13.34 -15.23
N TYR A 53 -4.95 -13.32 -15.63
CA TYR A 53 -4.29 -12.24 -16.37
C TYR A 53 -3.74 -12.70 -17.72
N HIS A 54 -4.09 -13.92 -18.17
CA HIS A 54 -3.59 -14.50 -19.40
C HIS A 54 -3.92 -13.66 -20.64
N ASP A 55 -5.03 -12.95 -20.64
CA ASP A 55 -5.47 -12.04 -21.71
C ASP A 55 -4.65 -10.74 -21.78
N VAL A 56 -3.97 -10.36 -20.70
CA VAL A 56 -3.20 -9.10 -20.61
C VAL A 56 -1.69 -9.30 -20.57
N ILE A 57 -1.15 -10.49 -20.27
CA ILE A 57 0.32 -10.68 -20.19
C ILE A 57 1.05 -10.37 -21.50
N GLY A 58 0.40 -10.61 -22.64
CA GLY A 58 0.95 -10.27 -23.96
C GLY A 58 1.24 -8.77 -24.13
N GLN A 59 0.55 -7.89 -23.40
CA GLN A 59 0.73 -6.43 -23.48
C GLN A 59 2.14 -5.98 -23.09
N VAL A 60 2.80 -6.73 -22.20
CA VAL A 60 4.17 -6.46 -21.76
C VAL A 60 5.19 -7.46 -22.27
N ASN A 61 4.74 -8.65 -22.69
CA ASN A 61 5.64 -9.72 -23.14
C ASN A 61 5.78 -9.82 -24.67
N SER A 62 4.96 -9.12 -25.45
CA SER A 62 5.07 -9.08 -26.93
C SER A 62 6.34 -8.35 -27.40
N ALA A 63 6.70 -8.53 -28.68
CA ALA A 63 7.90 -7.92 -29.26
C ALA A 63 7.96 -6.39 -29.06
N ASP A 64 6.81 -5.71 -29.19
CA ASP A 64 6.69 -4.27 -28.96
C ASP A 64 5.82 -4.00 -27.73
N ALA A 65 6.38 -3.28 -26.75
CA ALA A 65 5.71 -3.02 -25.48
C ALA A 65 5.89 -1.56 -25.05
N ILE A 66 4.78 -0.88 -24.79
CA ILE A 66 4.78 0.46 -24.19
C ILE A 66 5.20 0.30 -22.72
N VAL A 67 6.14 1.13 -22.25
CA VAL A 67 6.74 1.05 -20.93
C VAL A 67 6.49 2.37 -20.18
N PRO A 68 5.59 2.40 -19.20
CA PRO A 68 5.54 3.47 -18.21
C PRO A 68 6.83 3.46 -17.39
N THR A 69 7.54 4.59 -17.34
CA THR A 69 8.84 4.68 -16.64
C THR A 69 8.73 5.23 -15.22
N ASP A 70 7.56 5.75 -14.83
CA ASP A 70 7.30 6.42 -13.55
C ASP A 70 6.54 5.53 -12.56
N TRP A 71 7.17 4.45 -12.13
CA TRP A 71 6.61 3.58 -11.09
C TRP A 71 6.77 4.12 -9.67
N GLU A 72 7.59 5.16 -9.48
CA GLU A 72 7.88 5.76 -8.17
C GLU A 72 6.68 6.53 -7.61
N ARG A 73 5.75 6.99 -8.47
CA ARG A 73 4.60 7.77 -8.03
C ARG A 73 3.34 7.43 -8.81
N ILE A 74 2.45 6.66 -8.16
CA ILE A 74 1.18 6.22 -8.74
C ILE A 74 -0.05 6.64 -7.93
N ALA A 75 0.13 7.28 -6.78
CA ALA A 75 -0.94 7.76 -5.92
C ALA A 75 -0.98 9.30 -5.89
N PHE A 76 -2.15 9.87 -6.20
CA PHE A 76 -2.34 11.31 -6.36
C PHE A 76 -3.60 11.80 -5.65
N TRP A 77 -3.56 13.05 -5.18
CA TRP A 77 -4.76 13.74 -4.73
C TRP A 77 -5.57 14.29 -5.90
N GLU A 78 -6.84 14.55 -5.68
CA GLU A 78 -7.66 15.33 -6.60
C GLU A 78 -7.07 16.73 -6.85
N GLY A 79 -7.26 17.24 -8.06
CA GLY A 79 -6.71 18.52 -8.52
C GLY A 79 -5.18 18.52 -8.63
N GLU A 80 -4.52 17.40 -8.33
CA GLU A 80 -3.07 17.30 -8.48
C GLU A 80 -2.68 17.09 -9.94
N ARG A 81 -1.56 17.66 -10.36
CA ARG A 81 -0.96 17.37 -11.66
C ARG A 81 -0.33 15.97 -11.65
N CYS A 82 -0.84 15.09 -12.51
CA CYS A 82 -0.29 13.76 -12.76
C CYS A 82 0.59 13.79 -14.01
N GLU A 83 1.77 13.19 -13.93
CA GLU A 83 2.70 13.03 -15.05
C GLU A 83 3.13 11.58 -15.17
N VAL A 84 3.03 11.00 -16.37
CA VAL A 84 3.49 9.64 -16.65
C VAL A 84 4.37 9.67 -17.90
N ARG A 85 5.67 9.47 -17.71
CA ARG A 85 6.64 9.30 -18.80
C ARG A 85 6.48 7.92 -19.41
N LEU A 86 6.46 7.89 -20.73
CA LEU A 86 6.23 6.69 -21.51
C LEU A 86 7.39 6.47 -22.47
N ALA A 87 7.76 5.21 -22.64
CA ALA A 87 8.69 4.76 -23.65
C ALA A 87 8.11 3.57 -24.42
N ILE A 88 8.73 3.21 -25.54
CA ILE A 88 8.42 1.99 -26.30
C ILE A 88 9.69 1.15 -26.39
N SER A 89 9.57 -0.12 -26.01
CA SER A 89 10.56 -1.15 -26.27
C SER A 89 10.17 -1.86 -27.56
N HIS A 90 10.94 -1.67 -28.63
CA HIS A 90 10.60 -2.15 -29.98
C HIS A 90 11.57 -3.24 -30.45
N PHE A 91 11.07 -4.46 -30.69
CA PHE A 91 11.89 -5.58 -31.17
C PHE A 91 11.32 -6.28 -32.42
N SER A 92 10.07 -5.99 -32.79
CA SER A 92 9.49 -6.56 -33.99
C SER A 92 10.22 -6.08 -35.27
N SER A 93 9.91 -6.70 -36.40
CA SER A 93 10.41 -6.27 -37.71
C SER A 93 9.53 -5.21 -38.37
N SER A 94 8.45 -4.79 -37.71
CA SER A 94 7.50 -3.81 -38.25
C SER A 94 8.14 -2.42 -38.31
N ASP A 95 7.86 -1.66 -39.37
CA ASP A 95 8.23 -0.25 -39.45
C ASP A 95 7.26 0.58 -38.63
N LEU A 96 7.75 1.17 -37.54
CA LEU A 96 6.95 1.95 -36.60
C LEU A 96 7.15 3.47 -36.79
N ARG A 97 7.66 3.92 -37.94
CA ARG A 97 7.78 5.35 -38.25
C ARG A 97 6.40 6.00 -38.47
N GLY A 98 6.22 7.18 -37.87
CA GLY A 98 4.97 7.92 -37.95
C GLY A 98 3.84 7.29 -37.13
N CYS A 99 4.19 6.50 -36.12
CA CYS A 99 3.23 5.98 -35.15
C CYS A 99 2.62 7.11 -34.31
N ARG A 100 1.40 6.85 -33.83
CA ARG A 100 0.69 7.70 -32.86
C ARG A 100 0.39 6.90 -31.61
N LEU A 101 0.67 7.47 -30.45
CA LEU A 101 0.17 6.95 -29.18
C LEU A 101 -1.15 7.64 -28.84
N GLU A 102 -2.19 6.87 -28.53
CA GLU A 102 -3.44 7.35 -27.96
C GLU A 102 -3.53 6.90 -26.49
N TRP A 103 -4.01 7.79 -25.63
CA TRP A 103 -4.20 7.49 -24.21
C TRP A 103 -5.50 8.09 -23.66
N HIS A 104 -6.08 7.44 -22.65
CA HIS A 104 -7.22 7.95 -21.88
C HIS A 104 -7.28 7.34 -20.49
N LEU A 105 -8.05 7.94 -19.59
CA LEU A 105 -8.43 7.32 -18.32
C LEU A 105 -9.69 6.49 -18.50
N ASP A 106 -9.73 5.27 -17.95
CA ASP A 106 -10.88 4.38 -18.06
C ASP A 106 -12.14 4.92 -17.37
N LEU A 107 -12.00 5.51 -16.18
CA LEU A 107 -13.10 6.11 -15.42
C LEU A 107 -13.45 7.54 -15.87
N TRP A 108 -12.58 8.20 -16.63
CA TRP A 108 -12.81 9.53 -17.22
C TRP A 108 -12.34 9.57 -18.68
N PRO A 109 -13.07 8.93 -19.63
CA PRO A 109 -12.63 8.81 -21.02
C PRO A 109 -12.49 10.16 -21.76
N GLU A 110 -13.07 11.23 -21.21
CA GLU A 110 -12.87 12.60 -21.68
C GLU A 110 -11.46 13.15 -21.37
N VAL A 111 -10.80 12.62 -20.34
CA VAL A 111 -9.39 12.90 -20.04
C VAL A 111 -8.54 11.99 -20.91
N LYS A 112 -8.15 12.51 -22.07
CA LYS A 112 -7.45 11.78 -23.12
C LYS A 112 -6.51 12.68 -23.90
N GLY A 113 -5.62 12.07 -24.66
CA GLY A 113 -4.72 12.79 -25.56
C GLY A 113 -4.00 11.88 -26.54
N THR A 114 -3.17 12.50 -27.38
CA THR A 114 -2.32 11.79 -28.34
C THR A 114 -0.89 12.31 -28.30
N LEU A 115 0.07 11.43 -28.61
CA LEU A 115 1.47 11.78 -28.87
C LEU A 115 1.78 11.33 -30.30
N GLU A 116 2.11 12.28 -31.17
CA GLU A 116 2.25 12.08 -32.62
C GLU A 116 3.73 11.90 -33.04
N GLY A 117 3.92 11.37 -34.25
CA GLY A 117 5.23 11.40 -34.91
C GLY A 117 6.27 10.48 -34.28
N VAL A 118 5.82 9.43 -33.61
CA VAL A 118 6.70 8.44 -32.98
C VAL A 118 7.39 7.62 -34.07
N GLY A 119 8.69 7.38 -33.93
CA GLY A 119 9.46 6.52 -34.83
C GLY A 119 10.55 5.80 -34.07
N PRO A 120 10.23 4.68 -33.39
CA PRO A 120 11.20 3.97 -32.59
C PRO A 120 12.17 3.18 -33.47
N GLU A 121 13.43 3.16 -33.05
CA GLU A 121 14.44 2.29 -33.67
C GLU A 121 14.34 0.88 -33.10
N ARG A 122 14.57 -0.12 -33.95
CA ARG A 122 14.52 -1.52 -33.55
C ARG A 122 15.64 -1.84 -32.55
N ALA A 123 15.31 -2.70 -31.58
CA ALA A 123 16.17 -3.10 -30.46
C ALA A 123 16.61 -1.92 -29.57
N GLN A 124 15.80 -0.87 -29.50
CA GLN A 124 16.02 0.27 -28.62
C GLN A 124 14.80 0.54 -27.74
N LEU A 125 15.06 1.31 -26.68
CA LEU A 125 14.03 2.00 -25.92
C LEU A 125 13.91 3.43 -26.47
N THR A 126 12.75 3.77 -27.01
CA THR A 126 12.49 5.13 -27.52
C THR A 126 11.52 5.85 -26.60
N ASN A 127 11.82 7.09 -26.23
CA ASN A 127 10.93 7.93 -25.45
C ASN A 127 9.70 8.32 -26.31
N LEU A 128 8.50 8.08 -25.80
CA LEU A 128 7.24 8.45 -26.45
C LEU A 128 6.75 9.84 -26.04
N GLY A 129 7.27 10.36 -24.93
CA GLY A 129 6.85 11.62 -24.32
C GLY A 129 6.21 11.40 -22.94
N THR A 130 5.50 12.42 -22.47
CA THR A 130 4.89 12.45 -21.13
C THR A 130 3.40 12.73 -21.25
N VAL A 131 2.60 11.84 -20.67
CA VAL A 131 1.17 12.10 -20.43
C VAL A 131 1.05 13.02 -19.24
N VAL A 132 0.31 14.12 -19.41
CA VAL A 132 0.08 15.11 -18.34
C VAL A 132 -1.41 15.44 -18.29
N PHE A 133 -1.98 15.37 -17.10
CA PHE A 133 -3.35 15.81 -16.83
C PHE A 133 -3.51 16.24 -15.37
N GLU A 134 -4.57 16.95 -15.08
CA GLU A 134 -4.99 17.23 -13.69
C GLU A 134 -5.92 16.11 -13.24
N VAL A 135 -5.69 15.57 -12.04
CA VAL A 135 -6.51 14.50 -11.48
C VAL A 135 -7.95 15.01 -11.30
N PRO A 136 -8.95 14.35 -11.91
CA PRO A 136 -10.35 14.76 -11.81
C PRO A 136 -10.82 14.86 -10.35
N ARG A 137 -11.83 15.69 -10.10
CA ARG A 137 -12.49 15.72 -8.79
C ARG A 137 -13.23 14.42 -8.54
N LEU A 138 -13.21 13.96 -7.30
CA LEU A 138 -13.82 12.71 -6.88
C LEU A 138 -14.30 12.80 -5.44
N THR A 139 -15.31 12.00 -5.08
CA THR A 139 -15.86 11.95 -3.72
C THR A 139 -15.35 10.75 -2.93
N GLU A 140 -14.88 9.71 -3.62
CA GLU A 140 -14.34 8.49 -3.04
C GLU A 140 -13.04 8.13 -3.75
N ALA A 141 -12.11 7.51 -3.04
CA ALA A 141 -10.84 7.08 -3.64
C ALA A 141 -11.06 5.95 -4.64
N VAL A 142 -10.37 5.99 -5.77
CA VAL A 142 -10.51 5.00 -6.85
C VAL A 142 -9.16 4.53 -7.38
N ARG A 143 -9.15 3.30 -7.90
CA ARG A 143 -8.09 2.76 -8.75
C ARG A 143 -8.51 2.96 -10.21
N VAL A 144 -7.61 3.50 -11.01
CA VAL A 144 -7.86 4.00 -12.37
C VAL A 144 -6.81 3.42 -13.30
N ARG A 145 -7.18 3.16 -14.55
CA ARG A 145 -6.23 2.78 -15.59
C ARG A 145 -6.00 3.93 -16.54
N LEU A 146 -4.73 4.29 -16.70
CA LEU A 146 -4.26 5.00 -17.87
C LEU A 146 -4.10 3.97 -19.00
N GLU A 147 -5.06 3.92 -19.90
CA GLU A 147 -5.09 3.02 -21.04
C GLU A 147 -4.25 3.61 -22.18
N LEU A 148 -3.37 2.79 -22.77
CA LEU A 148 -2.37 3.21 -23.77
C LEU A 148 -2.49 2.34 -25.02
N ARG A 149 -2.53 2.96 -26.20
CA ARG A 149 -2.58 2.26 -27.49
C ARG A 149 -1.65 2.92 -28.48
N LEU A 150 -0.68 2.16 -28.99
CA LEU A 150 0.17 2.60 -30.08
C LEU A 150 -0.44 2.15 -31.41
N LEU A 151 -0.65 3.11 -32.30
CA LEU A 151 -1.16 2.91 -33.66
C LEU A 151 -0.04 3.09 -34.67
N SER A 152 -0.02 2.26 -35.71
CA SER A 152 0.82 2.45 -36.89
C SER A 152 0.39 3.70 -37.66
N SER A 153 1.21 4.11 -38.62
CA SER A 153 0.86 5.18 -39.57
C SER A 153 -0.36 4.84 -40.43
N SER A 154 -0.71 3.55 -40.58
CA SER A 154 -1.94 3.08 -41.23
C SER A 154 -3.16 3.04 -40.30
N GLY A 155 -3.01 3.33 -39.01
CA GLY A 155 -4.07 3.30 -38.01
C GLY A 155 -4.34 1.92 -37.39
N GLU A 156 -3.50 0.92 -37.66
CA GLU A 156 -3.59 -0.41 -37.07
C GLU A 156 -2.98 -0.43 -35.66
N THR A 157 -3.53 -1.23 -34.74
CA THR A 157 -2.94 -1.37 -33.41
C THR A 157 -1.63 -2.15 -33.48
N VAL A 158 -0.53 -1.50 -33.07
CA VAL A 158 0.76 -2.16 -32.91
C VAL A 158 0.79 -2.90 -31.57
N THR A 159 0.50 -2.17 -30.48
CA THR A 159 0.49 -2.72 -29.12
C THR A 159 -0.39 -1.87 -28.22
N ARG A 160 -0.77 -2.43 -27.07
CA ARG A 160 -1.51 -1.75 -26.01
C ARG A 160 -0.92 -2.11 -24.67
N ASN A 161 -1.04 -1.21 -23.70
CA ASN A 161 -0.71 -1.47 -22.31
C ASN A 161 -1.57 -0.56 -21.43
N HIS A 162 -1.54 -0.76 -20.12
CA HIS A 162 -2.16 0.14 -19.16
C HIS A 162 -1.19 0.43 -18.00
N HIS A 163 -1.41 1.56 -17.33
CA HIS A 163 -0.72 1.89 -16.09
C HIS A 163 -1.75 2.15 -14.99
N GLU A 164 -1.59 1.51 -13.85
CA GLU A 164 -2.53 1.63 -12.74
C GLU A 164 -2.15 2.84 -11.88
N LEU A 165 -3.13 3.71 -11.65
CA LEU A 165 -3.02 4.91 -10.84
C LEU A 165 -4.09 4.88 -9.74
N TYR A 166 -3.85 5.63 -8.66
CA TYR A 166 -4.73 5.71 -7.50
C TYR A 166 -5.03 7.17 -7.23
N PHE A 167 -6.31 7.53 -7.29
CA PHE A 167 -6.75 8.90 -7.03
C PHE A 167 -7.53 8.95 -5.73
N PHE A 168 -7.30 10.01 -4.97
CA PHE A 168 -7.87 10.20 -3.65
C PHE A 168 -8.54 11.57 -3.53
N PRO A 169 -9.75 11.65 -2.96
CA PRO A 169 -10.39 12.93 -2.68
C PRO A 169 -9.59 13.70 -1.63
N ARG A 170 -9.62 15.03 -1.67
CA ARG A 170 -9.16 15.82 -0.53
C ARG A 170 -10.28 15.87 0.49
N PHE A 171 -9.93 15.69 1.75
CA PHE A 171 -10.92 15.74 2.82
C PHE A 171 -11.04 17.17 3.34
N GLU A 172 -12.27 17.65 3.40
CA GLU A 172 -12.64 18.80 4.22
C GLU A 172 -13.03 18.25 5.61
N SER A 173 -12.44 18.79 6.68
CA SER A 173 -12.69 18.29 8.04
C SER A 173 -13.94 18.94 8.61
N ASP A 174 -15.07 18.22 8.57
CA ASP A 174 -16.33 18.63 9.22
C ASP A 174 -16.47 18.07 10.66
N ALA A 175 -15.49 17.30 11.14
CA ALA A 175 -15.55 16.63 12.43
C ALA A 175 -15.03 17.49 13.59
N ARG A 176 -15.47 17.16 14.81
CA ARG A 176 -14.92 17.71 16.06
C ARG A 176 -13.40 17.54 16.06
N PRO A 177 -12.61 18.58 16.38
CA PRO A 177 -11.15 18.48 16.37
C PRO A 177 -10.70 17.43 17.39
N ILE A 178 -10.00 16.39 16.91
CA ILE A 178 -9.30 15.41 17.74
C ILE A 178 -8.02 16.07 18.22
N ARG A 179 -7.79 16.05 19.54
CA ARG A 179 -6.58 16.61 20.17
C ARG A 179 -5.49 15.57 20.23
N LEU A 180 -4.31 15.92 19.74
CA LEU A 180 -3.15 15.05 19.66
C LEU A 180 -1.98 15.59 20.48
N ALA A 181 -1.31 14.72 21.23
CA ALA A 181 0.02 14.99 21.75
C ALA A 181 1.06 14.26 20.90
N VAL A 182 2.14 14.95 20.54
CA VAL A 182 3.20 14.41 19.67
C VAL A 182 4.58 14.74 20.27
N PRO A 183 4.92 14.15 21.42
CA PRO A 183 6.08 14.54 22.21
C PRO A 183 7.40 14.30 21.46
N GLY A 184 8.27 15.32 21.46
CA GLY A 184 9.62 15.21 20.90
C GLY A 184 9.70 15.11 19.36
N LEU A 185 8.58 15.28 18.63
CA LEU A 185 8.52 15.10 17.18
C LEU A 185 7.95 16.34 16.47
N PRO A 186 8.67 17.48 16.43
CA PRO A 186 8.13 18.75 15.93
C PRO A 186 7.75 18.70 14.44
N ARG A 187 8.47 17.93 13.61
CA ARG A 187 8.13 17.76 12.19
C ARG A 187 6.82 16.99 12.00
N LEU A 188 6.63 15.92 12.77
CA LEU A 188 5.39 15.13 12.73
C LEU A 188 4.22 15.96 13.26
N ALA A 189 4.41 16.67 14.37
CA ALA A 189 3.42 17.58 14.94
C ALA A 189 2.96 18.62 13.91
N ALA A 190 3.89 19.28 13.21
CA ALA A 190 3.57 20.26 12.17
C ALA A 190 2.75 19.65 11.01
N ARG A 191 3.09 18.43 10.57
CA ARG A 191 2.33 17.72 9.52
C ARG A 191 0.91 17.36 9.99
N LEU A 192 0.76 16.88 11.22
CA LEU A 192 -0.55 16.55 11.79
C LEU A 192 -1.41 17.82 11.99
N ALA A 193 -0.81 18.93 12.43
CA ALA A 193 -1.50 20.22 12.49
C ALA A 193 -1.95 20.69 11.10
N ALA A 194 -1.12 20.53 10.06
CA ALA A 194 -1.48 20.85 8.68
C ALA A 194 -2.60 19.94 8.12
N MET A 195 -2.79 18.75 8.70
CA MET A 195 -3.94 17.88 8.41
C MET A 195 -5.21 18.28 9.17
N GLY A 196 -5.17 19.32 10.01
CA GLY A 196 -6.33 19.85 10.73
C GLY A 196 -6.49 19.35 12.18
N TYR A 197 -5.51 18.61 12.73
CA TYR A 197 -5.57 18.18 14.13
C TYR A 197 -5.16 19.28 15.11
N GLU A 198 -5.81 19.33 16.26
CA GLU A 198 -5.45 20.23 17.35
C GLU A 198 -4.28 19.62 18.14
N LEU A 199 -3.18 20.35 18.28
CA LEU A 199 -2.05 19.89 19.09
C LEU A 199 -2.24 20.32 20.54
N SER A 200 -2.07 19.37 21.46
CA SER A 200 -2.20 19.59 22.91
C SER A 200 -1.03 18.96 23.67
N ASP A 201 -1.01 19.16 24.99
CA ASP A 201 -0.16 18.35 25.87
C ASP A 201 -0.71 16.93 26.03
N GLU A 202 0.13 16.04 26.57
CA GLU A 202 -0.21 14.61 26.77
C GLU A 202 -1.40 14.40 27.70
N LEU A 203 -1.60 15.28 28.69
CA LEU A 203 -2.66 15.14 29.69
C LEU A 203 -4.04 15.48 29.14
N SER A 204 -4.12 16.34 28.12
CA SER A 204 -5.36 16.80 27.51
C SER A 204 -5.64 16.19 26.14
N ALA A 205 -4.71 15.39 25.59
CA ALA A 205 -4.84 14.76 24.29
C ALA A 205 -5.83 13.58 24.30
N ASP A 206 -6.56 13.43 23.20
CA ASP A 206 -7.40 12.26 22.96
C ASP A 206 -6.55 11.05 22.50
N VAL A 207 -5.44 11.30 21.80
CA VAL A 207 -4.47 10.28 21.35
C VAL A 207 -3.04 10.85 21.41
N VAL A 208 -2.09 10.06 21.92
CA VAL A 208 -0.66 10.38 21.89
C VAL A 208 0.01 9.63 20.75
N VAL A 209 0.72 10.34 19.88
CA VAL A 209 1.42 9.78 18.71
C VAL A 209 2.92 9.79 18.95
N VAL A 210 3.56 8.62 18.87
CA VAL A 210 4.97 8.43 19.25
C VAL A 210 5.73 7.59 18.23
N GLU A 211 7.05 7.78 18.14
CA GLU A 211 7.95 6.93 17.35
C GLU A 211 8.58 5.79 18.17
N ARG A 212 8.64 5.96 19.50
CA ARG A 212 9.28 5.04 20.43
C ARG A 212 8.32 4.69 21.54
N MET A 213 8.31 3.42 21.92
CA MET A 213 7.54 2.95 23.06
C MET A 213 8.46 2.79 24.27
N THR A 214 8.42 3.75 25.19
CA THR A 214 9.20 3.80 26.43
C THR A 214 8.41 3.24 27.61
N ASP A 215 9.09 3.01 28.75
CA ASP A 215 8.42 2.55 29.97
C ASP A 215 7.39 3.57 30.48
N ASP A 216 7.67 4.87 30.40
CA ASP A 216 6.73 5.94 30.77
C ASP A 216 5.46 5.90 29.91
N LEU A 217 5.61 5.69 28.60
CA LEU A 217 4.47 5.53 27.69
C LEU A 217 3.71 4.24 27.97
N ARG A 218 4.38 3.15 28.36
CA ARG A 218 3.70 1.94 28.82
C ARG A 218 2.85 2.25 30.04
N TRP A 219 3.40 2.91 31.06
CA TRP A 219 2.66 3.31 32.26
C TRP A 219 1.48 4.23 31.91
N TYR A 220 1.66 5.19 31.00
CA TYR A 220 0.59 6.05 30.51
C TYR A 220 -0.57 5.23 29.91
N VAL A 221 -0.28 4.28 29.02
CA VAL A 221 -1.30 3.39 28.44
C VAL A 221 -1.98 2.56 29.53
N GLN A 222 -1.23 1.96 30.46
CA GLN A 222 -1.81 1.14 31.54
C GLN A 222 -2.82 1.91 32.40
N ASN A 223 -2.62 3.23 32.54
CA ASN A 223 -3.48 4.13 33.30
C ASN A 223 -4.63 4.75 32.49
N GLY A 224 -4.92 4.24 31.30
CA GLY A 224 -6.06 4.70 30.47
C GLY A 224 -5.66 5.47 29.21
N GLY A 225 -4.36 5.76 29.06
CA GLY A 225 -3.83 6.47 27.91
C GLY A 225 -4.06 5.74 26.59
N ARG A 226 -4.16 6.53 25.52
CA ARG A 226 -4.32 6.04 24.14
C ARG A 226 -3.08 6.41 23.34
N VAL A 227 -2.35 5.41 22.86
CA VAL A 227 -1.10 5.62 22.11
C VAL A 227 -1.21 5.03 20.72
N LEU A 228 -0.88 5.84 19.71
CA LEU A 228 -0.55 5.38 18.36
C LEU A 228 0.97 5.40 18.21
N TRP A 229 1.56 4.21 18.16
CA TRP A 229 2.99 4.01 18.05
C TRP A 229 3.39 3.68 16.61
N LEU A 230 4.16 4.58 16.00
CA LEU A 230 4.76 4.45 14.67
C LEU A 230 6.11 3.71 14.81
N ALA A 231 6.04 2.38 14.88
CA ALA A 231 7.16 1.47 15.10
C ALA A 231 7.99 1.25 13.81
N GLU A 232 8.37 2.34 13.14
CA GLU A 232 8.99 2.31 11.80
C GLU A 232 10.43 1.76 11.80
N THR A 233 11.12 1.78 12.95
CA THR A 233 12.51 1.34 13.09
C THR A 233 12.65 0.21 14.10
N PRO A 234 13.67 -0.67 13.97
CA PRO A 234 13.87 -1.79 14.90
C PRO A 234 14.04 -1.36 16.37
N ASP A 235 14.75 -0.24 16.60
CA ASP A 235 15.06 0.27 17.96
C ASP A 235 13.92 1.11 18.56
N SER A 236 12.75 1.12 17.92
CA SER A 236 11.57 1.86 18.40
C SER A 236 10.98 1.27 19.68
N GLN A 237 11.24 -0.01 19.98
CA GLN A 237 10.73 -0.66 21.18
C GLN A 237 11.75 -0.59 22.32
N GLN A 238 11.43 0.19 23.36
CA GLN A 238 12.26 0.32 24.56
C GLN A 238 11.57 -0.26 25.80
N ALA A 239 10.25 -0.43 25.75
CA ALA A 239 9.46 -1.07 26.79
C ALA A 239 9.14 -2.53 26.46
N HIS A 240 9.07 -3.35 27.51
CA HIS A 240 8.49 -4.69 27.44
C HIS A 240 6.96 -4.62 27.38
N LEU A 241 6.35 -5.31 26.41
CA LEU A 241 4.90 -5.33 26.15
C LEU A 241 4.33 -6.76 26.19
N GLY A 242 4.83 -7.60 27.10
CA GLY A 242 4.45 -9.00 27.20
C GLY A 242 4.97 -9.80 26.02
N SER A 243 4.10 -10.53 25.33
CA SER A 243 4.48 -11.34 24.16
C SER A 243 4.78 -10.51 22.92
N ILE A 244 4.26 -9.28 22.84
CA ILE A 244 4.35 -8.45 21.64
C ILE A 244 5.75 -7.86 21.51
N SER A 245 6.31 -7.96 20.31
CA SER A 245 7.60 -7.37 19.99
C SER A 245 7.65 -6.86 18.55
N ILE A 246 8.58 -5.94 18.30
CA ILE A 246 8.95 -5.44 16.98
C ILE A 246 10.19 -6.19 16.50
N ALA A 247 10.09 -6.81 15.34
CA ALA A 247 11.19 -7.52 14.72
C ALA A 247 11.57 -6.89 13.38
N GLN A 248 12.87 -6.84 13.09
CA GLN A 248 13.37 -6.41 11.79
C GLN A 248 12.99 -7.41 10.69
N ARG A 249 12.58 -6.91 9.53
CA ARG A 249 12.30 -7.73 8.33
C ARG A 249 13.56 -8.12 7.59
N HIS A 250 14.51 -7.19 7.47
CA HIS A 250 15.75 -7.42 6.73
C HIS A 250 16.55 -8.59 7.32
N GLY A 251 17.00 -9.52 6.46
CA GLY A 251 17.70 -10.75 6.84
C GLY A 251 16.81 -11.84 7.43
N ARG A 252 15.48 -11.71 7.32
CA ARG A 252 14.47 -12.71 7.75
C ARG A 252 13.59 -13.11 6.57
N SER A 253 12.83 -14.19 6.71
CA SER A 253 11.88 -14.64 5.67
C SER A 253 10.87 -13.56 5.26
N TRP A 254 10.52 -12.64 6.16
CA TRP A 254 9.64 -11.48 5.91
C TRP A 254 10.18 -10.43 4.94
N GLN A 255 11.45 -10.54 4.55
CA GLN A 255 12.01 -9.74 3.46
C GLN A 255 11.35 -10.09 2.12
N GLY A 256 10.93 -11.35 1.94
CA GLY A 256 10.15 -11.77 0.76
C GLY A 256 10.96 -11.87 -0.54
N ASP A 257 12.29 -11.96 -0.44
CA ASP A 257 13.21 -12.13 -1.57
C ASP A 257 13.41 -13.60 -1.99
N TRP A 258 13.15 -14.54 -1.08
CA TRP A 258 13.26 -15.98 -1.35
C TRP A 258 11.93 -16.61 -1.81
N ALA A 259 10.81 -16.26 -1.18
CA ALA A 259 9.50 -16.86 -1.43
C ALA A 259 8.44 -15.78 -1.62
N SER A 260 7.38 -16.15 -2.35
CA SER A 260 6.20 -15.29 -2.53
C SER A 260 5.72 -14.77 -1.18
N SER A 261 5.58 -13.46 -1.10
CA SER A 261 5.08 -12.78 0.10
C SER A 261 3.89 -11.92 -0.26
N MET A 262 2.93 -11.83 0.65
CA MET A 262 1.71 -11.07 0.43
C MET A 262 1.36 -10.29 1.68
N SER A 263 1.26 -8.98 1.50
CA SER A 263 0.80 -8.06 2.52
C SER A 263 -0.65 -7.67 2.25
N TRP A 264 -1.43 -7.51 3.32
CA TRP A 264 -2.88 -7.30 3.25
C TRP A 264 -3.36 -6.21 4.21
N LEU A 265 -4.54 -5.68 3.92
CA LEU A 265 -5.25 -4.65 4.67
C LEU A 265 -6.68 -5.12 4.95
N ARG A 266 -7.20 -4.86 6.16
CA ARG A 266 -8.58 -5.16 6.53
C ARG A 266 -9.54 -4.03 6.23
N GLN A 267 -9.84 -3.85 4.95
CA GLN A 267 -10.75 -2.80 4.48
C GLN A 267 -12.20 -2.95 4.99
N ASP A 268 -12.56 -4.14 5.49
CA ASP A 268 -13.82 -4.39 6.19
C ASP A 268 -13.90 -3.67 7.56
N LYS A 269 -12.75 -3.39 8.19
CA LYS A 269 -12.66 -2.80 9.53
C LYS A 269 -11.96 -1.44 9.57
N LEU A 270 -10.85 -1.29 8.86
CA LEU A 270 -9.96 -0.13 8.88
C LEU A 270 -9.34 0.04 7.48
N PHE A 271 -9.07 1.28 7.03
CA PHE A 271 -8.50 1.54 5.70
C PHE A 271 -9.46 1.31 4.53
N ARG A 272 -10.77 1.51 4.74
CA ARG A 272 -11.79 1.39 3.68
C ARG A 272 -11.54 2.35 2.51
N GLY A 273 -10.98 3.53 2.79
CA GLY A 273 -10.70 4.56 1.79
C GLY A 273 -9.50 4.27 0.88
N ILE A 274 -8.88 3.09 0.96
CA ILE A 274 -7.72 2.73 0.11
C ILE A 274 -8.18 1.76 -0.98
N PRO A 275 -8.16 2.10 -2.28
CA PRO A 275 -8.81 1.30 -3.32
C PRO A 275 -7.91 0.17 -3.87
N THR A 276 -7.23 -0.59 -2.99
CA THR A 276 -6.35 -1.71 -3.40
C THR A 276 -7.02 -3.08 -3.36
N GLY A 277 -8.27 -3.19 -2.92
CA GLY A 277 -8.94 -4.49 -2.78
C GLY A 277 -8.33 -5.39 -1.70
N GLY A 278 -7.82 -4.78 -0.63
CA GLY A 278 -7.28 -5.46 0.55
C GLY A 278 -5.84 -5.89 0.44
N THR A 279 -5.14 -5.54 -0.64
CA THR A 279 -3.71 -5.84 -0.83
C THR A 279 -2.84 -4.63 -0.58
N VAL A 280 -1.60 -4.86 -0.19
CA VAL A 280 -0.55 -3.82 -0.17
C VAL A 280 0.24 -3.98 -1.46
N ASP A 281 0.02 -3.08 -2.40
CA ASP A 281 0.62 -3.09 -3.73
C ASP A 281 1.56 -1.88 -3.94
N PHE A 282 1.89 -1.54 -5.19
CA PHE A 282 2.82 -0.45 -5.49
C PHE A 282 2.36 0.93 -5.01
N ALA A 283 1.09 1.13 -4.64
CA ALA A 283 0.65 2.36 -3.99
C ALA A 283 1.30 2.57 -2.61
N PHE A 284 1.97 1.54 -2.08
CA PHE A 284 2.68 1.55 -0.80
C PHE A 284 4.20 1.50 -0.94
N ALA A 285 4.76 1.61 -2.16
CA ALA A 285 6.18 1.36 -2.42
C ALA A 285 7.10 2.12 -1.43
N ASP A 286 6.87 3.43 -1.25
CA ASP A 286 7.62 4.28 -0.34
C ASP A 286 7.29 4.08 1.15
N LEU A 287 6.18 3.40 1.43
CA LEU A 287 5.65 3.19 2.78
C LEU A 287 6.02 1.81 3.35
N THR A 288 6.72 0.99 2.56
CA THR A 288 7.03 -0.40 2.88
C THR A 288 7.68 -0.52 4.26
N PRO A 289 7.10 -1.30 5.19
CA PRO A 289 7.65 -1.46 6.53
C PRO A 289 9.05 -2.07 6.54
N GLU A 290 9.93 -1.60 7.44
CA GLU A 290 11.22 -2.27 7.73
C GLU A 290 11.13 -3.25 8.89
N THR A 291 10.05 -3.15 9.67
CA THR A 291 9.76 -3.94 10.85
C THR A 291 8.39 -4.62 10.74
N VAL A 292 8.19 -5.64 11.56
CA VAL A 292 6.93 -6.38 11.71
C VAL A 292 6.59 -6.54 13.19
N ILE A 293 5.30 -6.72 13.47
CA ILE A 293 4.77 -6.99 14.80
C ILE A 293 4.66 -8.50 14.98
N VAL A 294 5.35 -9.04 15.98
CA VAL A 294 5.38 -10.46 16.33
C VAL A 294 4.78 -10.71 17.71
N GLY A 295 4.56 -11.99 18.05
CA GLY A 295 4.05 -12.40 19.36
C GLY A 295 2.54 -12.26 19.54
N LEU A 296 1.81 -12.17 18.42
CA LEU A 296 0.35 -12.14 18.36
C LEU A 296 -0.21 -13.55 18.19
N THR A 297 -1.33 -13.81 18.86
CA THR A 297 -2.07 -15.07 18.82
C THR A 297 -3.11 -15.10 17.69
N PRO A 298 -3.65 -16.28 17.29
CA PRO A 298 -4.72 -16.35 16.29
C PRO A 298 -5.97 -15.52 16.62
N ARG A 299 -6.32 -15.39 17.91
CA ARG A 299 -7.41 -14.52 18.37
C ARG A 299 -7.15 -13.06 18.04
N ASP A 300 -5.88 -12.66 18.05
CA ASP A 300 -5.47 -11.29 17.77
C ASP A 300 -5.68 -10.97 16.30
N TYR A 301 -5.34 -11.88 15.41
CA TYR A 301 -5.61 -11.74 13.97
C TYR A 301 -7.10 -11.62 13.65
N ALA A 302 -7.95 -12.36 14.36
CA ALA A 302 -9.39 -12.30 14.14
C ALA A 302 -10.00 -10.93 14.51
N GLY A 303 -9.56 -10.36 15.64
CA GLY A 303 -10.16 -9.16 16.22
C GLY A 303 -9.46 -7.85 15.87
N ASN A 304 -8.13 -7.86 15.96
CA ASN A 304 -7.33 -6.70 16.35
C ASN A 304 -6.12 -6.44 15.44
N VAL A 305 -5.85 -7.30 14.45
CA VAL A 305 -4.88 -7.02 13.39
C VAL A 305 -5.61 -6.44 12.20
N HIS A 306 -5.18 -5.26 11.76
CA HIS A 306 -5.78 -4.49 10.67
C HIS A 306 -4.96 -4.55 9.38
N SER A 307 -3.70 -4.96 9.49
CA SER A 307 -2.83 -5.23 8.34
C SER A 307 -1.78 -6.26 8.74
N GLY A 308 -1.38 -7.10 7.80
CA GLY A 308 -0.37 -8.12 8.02
C GLY A 308 0.35 -8.53 6.76
N LEU A 309 1.33 -9.41 6.95
CA LEU A 309 2.18 -10.00 5.93
C LEU A 309 2.23 -11.51 6.21
N PHE A 310 2.18 -12.31 5.16
CA PHE A 310 2.56 -13.72 5.23
C PHE A 310 3.55 -14.05 4.12
N VAL A 311 4.33 -15.11 4.33
CA VAL A 311 5.38 -15.56 3.41
C VAL A 311 5.17 -17.04 3.09
N GLY A 312 5.33 -17.40 1.82
CA GLY A 312 5.06 -18.73 1.31
C GLY A 312 3.58 -19.09 1.38
N TRP A 313 3.30 -20.35 1.69
CA TRP A 313 1.96 -20.96 1.73
C TRP A 313 1.13 -20.52 2.96
N VAL A 314 1.00 -19.22 3.18
CA VAL A 314 0.34 -18.63 4.37
C VAL A 314 1.07 -19.02 5.68
N HIS A 315 2.39 -19.16 5.60
CA HIS A 315 3.25 -19.37 6.77
C HIS A 315 3.87 -18.04 7.23
N HIS A 316 4.51 -18.07 8.40
CA HIS A 316 5.25 -16.93 8.96
C HIS A 316 4.44 -15.63 9.01
N ILE A 317 3.15 -15.74 9.35
CA ILE A 317 2.23 -14.60 9.41
C ILE A 317 2.67 -13.64 10.52
N VAL A 318 2.76 -12.37 10.17
CA VAL A 318 3.07 -11.25 11.06
C VAL A 318 2.11 -10.09 10.82
N ALA A 319 1.95 -9.22 11.81
CA ALA A 319 1.14 -8.02 11.65
C ALA A 319 2.02 -6.82 11.24
N LEU A 320 1.39 -5.87 10.54
CA LEU A 320 1.95 -4.56 10.19
C LEU A 320 1.18 -3.43 10.87
N VAL A 321 -0.11 -3.64 11.13
CA VAL A 321 -0.93 -2.78 11.99
C VAL A 321 -1.75 -3.65 12.92
N ALA A 322 -1.62 -3.42 14.23
CA ALA A 322 -2.38 -4.12 15.25
C ALA A 322 -2.78 -3.19 16.39
N GLU A 323 -3.94 -3.46 17.00
CA GLU A 323 -4.39 -2.77 18.21
C GLU A 323 -4.50 -3.72 19.42
N ARG A 324 -4.31 -3.18 20.62
CA ARG A 324 -4.38 -3.92 21.88
C ARG A 324 -4.96 -3.05 22.99
N PRO A 325 -5.92 -3.56 23.78
CA PRO A 325 -6.10 -3.04 25.13
C PRO A 325 -4.89 -3.42 25.98
N ILE A 326 -4.40 -2.48 26.78
CA ILE A 326 -3.38 -2.73 27.80
C ILE A 326 -3.91 -2.10 29.08
N ASP A 327 -4.27 -2.95 30.05
CA ASP A 327 -4.99 -2.58 31.26
C ASP A 327 -6.19 -1.66 30.95
N ARG A 328 -6.15 -0.39 31.36
CA ARG A 328 -7.25 0.57 31.16
C ARG A 328 -7.18 1.32 29.83
N GLY A 329 -6.03 1.33 29.16
CA GLY A 329 -5.81 2.10 27.94
C GLY A 329 -5.70 1.24 26.69
N ARG A 330 -5.20 1.87 25.63
CA ARG A 330 -5.11 1.26 24.30
C ARG A 330 -3.84 1.64 23.58
N LEU A 331 -3.23 0.66 22.93
CA LEU A 331 -2.08 0.82 22.07
C LEU A 331 -2.44 0.37 20.65
N MET A 332 -2.21 1.21 19.66
CA MET A 332 -2.16 0.81 18.26
C MET A 332 -0.72 0.93 17.76
N ILE A 333 -0.25 -0.10 17.07
CA ILE A 333 1.10 -0.20 16.55
C ILE A 333 1.01 -0.22 15.02
N CYS A 334 1.80 0.62 14.36
CA CYS A 334 1.90 0.69 12.90
C CYS A 334 3.37 0.64 12.48
N THR A 335 3.73 -0.28 11.58
CA THR A 335 5.11 -0.42 11.07
C THR A 335 5.34 0.21 9.70
N TYR A 336 4.29 0.71 9.04
CA TYR A 336 4.43 1.46 7.80
C TYR A 336 5.21 2.76 8.01
N ARG A 337 6.03 3.11 7.02
CA ARG A 337 6.86 4.32 7.03
C ARG A 337 6.02 5.55 6.67
N LEU A 338 5.22 6.04 7.62
CA LEU A 338 4.24 7.09 7.38
C LEU A 338 4.78 8.50 7.67
N ARG A 339 5.62 8.65 8.70
CA ARG A 339 5.95 9.97 9.30
C ARG A 339 6.45 11.01 8.31
N GLU A 340 7.36 10.61 7.41
CA GLU A 340 7.96 11.51 6.43
C GLU A 340 7.08 11.77 5.21
N HIS A 341 6.00 10.99 5.05
CA HIS A 341 5.14 11.00 3.86
C HIS A 341 3.77 11.65 4.09
N LEU A 342 3.41 11.99 5.34
CA LEU A 342 2.11 12.61 5.66
C LEU A 342 1.90 13.94 4.91
N GLY A 343 0.67 14.13 4.43
CA GLY A 343 0.22 15.28 3.63
C GLY A 343 0.51 15.11 2.14
N ASN A 344 1.72 14.69 1.79
CA ASN A 344 2.15 14.56 0.40
C ASN A 344 1.68 13.23 -0.23
N HIS A 345 1.77 12.14 0.53
CA HIS A 345 1.41 10.81 0.05
C HIS A 345 -0.03 10.48 0.47
N PRO A 346 -0.97 10.27 -0.48
CA PRO A 346 -2.38 10.04 -0.14
C PRO A 346 -2.63 8.84 0.76
N VAL A 347 -2.04 7.68 0.41
CA VAL A 347 -2.13 6.44 1.20
C VAL A 347 -1.65 6.66 2.64
N ALA A 348 -0.47 7.25 2.86
CA ALA A 348 0.05 7.49 4.20
C ALA A 348 -0.87 8.39 5.03
N THR A 349 -1.39 9.43 4.40
CA THR A 349 -2.28 10.42 5.02
C THR A 349 -3.60 9.78 5.45
N ILE A 350 -4.21 8.97 4.58
CA ILE A 350 -5.46 8.25 4.88
C ILE A 350 -5.25 7.20 5.95
N MET A 351 -4.16 6.42 5.88
CA MET A 351 -3.85 5.44 6.92
C MET A 351 -3.69 6.10 8.28
N MET A 352 -2.94 7.19 8.36
CA MET A 352 -2.75 7.93 9.61
C MET A 352 -4.08 8.44 10.16
N ARG A 353 -4.90 9.04 9.31
CA ARG A 353 -6.21 9.56 9.69
C ARG A 353 -7.12 8.45 10.22
N ASP A 354 -7.29 7.37 9.46
CA ASP A 354 -8.16 6.25 9.84
C ASP A 354 -7.70 5.64 11.18
N MET A 355 -6.39 5.55 11.45
CA MET A 355 -5.85 5.08 12.73
C MET A 355 -6.11 6.05 13.89
N ILE A 356 -5.93 7.36 13.68
CA ILE A 356 -6.24 8.39 14.69
C ILE A 356 -7.72 8.37 15.03
N GLU A 357 -8.60 8.41 14.02
CA GLU A 357 -10.05 8.37 14.20
C GLU A 357 -10.46 7.11 14.95
N ARG A 358 -9.91 5.95 14.57
CA ARG A 358 -10.16 4.67 15.26
C ARG A 358 -9.74 4.72 16.72
N MET A 359 -8.60 5.32 17.04
CA MET A 359 -8.10 5.44 18.42
C MET A 359 -8.91 6.44 19.25
N ALA A 360 -9.37 7.54 18.63
CA ALA A 360 -10.21 8.53 19.29
C ALA A 360 -11.65 8.04 19.51
N SER A 361 -12.21 7.27 18.57
CA SER A 361 -13.63 6.87 18.57
C SER A 361 -13.98 5.70 19.48
N VAL A 362 -13.01 5.02 20.10
CA VAL A 362 -13.33 3.90 21.00
C VAL A 362 -13.97 4.49 22.27
N PRO A 363 -15.18 4.03 22.68
CA PRO A 363 -15.75 4.42 23.96
C PRO A 363 -14.75 4.10 25.08
N GLU A 364 -14.68 4.95 26.11
CA GLU A 364 -14.09 4.54 27.38
C GLU A 364 -14.71 3.20 27.76
N ALA A 365 -13.89 2.22 28.13
CA ALA A 365 -14.40 0.98 28.69
C ALA A 365 -15.18 1.39 29.95
N VAL A 366 -16.51 1.42 29.84
CA VAL A 366 -17.42 1.62 30.97
C VAL A 366 -16.98 0.63 32.04
N GLU A 367 -16.71 1.16 33.23
CA GLU A 367 -16.35 0.41 34.42
C GLU A 367 -17.32 -0.76 34.62
N ALA A 368 -16.93 -1.94 34.16
CA ALA A 368 -17.59 -3.19 34.54
C ALA A 368 -17.08 -3.63 35.92
N HIS A 369 -17.20 -2.75 36.92
CA HIS A 369 -17.00 -3.06 38.33
C HIS A 369 -18.11 -2.44 39.18
N SER A 370 -19.31 -3.04 39.12
CA SER A 370 -20.23 -3.01 40.25
C SER A 370 -21.12 -4.25 40.28
N SER A 371 -20.60 -5.34 40.82
CA SER A 371 -21.27 -6.11 41.87
C SER A 371 -20.35 -7.29 42.24
N MET A 372 -19.56 -7.08 43.29
CA MET A 372 -19.03 -8.20 44.04
C MET A 372 -20.22 -9.02 44.54
N SER A 373 -20.40 -10.22 44.02
CA SER A 373 -21.18 -11.25 44.70
C SER A 373 -20.45 -11.57 46.00
N ALA A 374 -21.12 -11.30 47.13
CA ALA A 374 -20.65 -11.67 48.46
C ALA A 374 -20.36 -13.20 48.51
N PRO A 375 -19.32 -13.64 49.26
CA PRO A 375 -19.07 -15.06 49.44
C PRO A 375 -20.19 -15.69 50.27
N PRO A 376 -20.56 -16.96 50.01
CA PRO A 376 -21.59 -17.62 50.78
C PRO A 376 -21.14 -17.78 52.23
N VAL A 377 -21.98 -17.26 53.14
CA VAL A 377 -21.87 -17.47 54.57
C VAL A 377 -22.10 -18.95 54.85
N MET A 378 -21.09 -19.65 55.38
CA MET A 378 -21.31 -20.88 56.13
C MET A 378 -21.76 -20.50 57.55
N VAL A 379 -22.91 -21.00 57.97
CA VAL A 379 -23.35 -21.01 59.38
C VAL A 379 -23.56 -22.48 59.76
N PRO A 380 -23.41 -22.82 61.05
CA PRO A 380 -22.43 -23.73 61.63
C PRO A 380 -22.79 -25.21 61.51
#